data_AF-A0A7Z8KS80-F1
#
_entry.id   AF-A0A7Z8KS80-F1
#
_cell.length_a   1.000
_cell.length_b   1.000
_cell.length_c   1.000
_cell.angle_alpha   90.00
_cell.angle_beta   90.00
_cell.angle_gamma   90.00
#
_symmetry.space_group_name_H-M   'P 1'
#
loop_
_entity.id
_entity.type
_entity.pdbx_description
1 polymer ?
#
loop_
_entity_poly.entity_id
_entity_poly.type
_entity_poly.pdbx_seq_one_letter_code
_entity_poly.pdbx_strand_id
1 'polypeptide(L)'
;MNRNKVMIVAGILLFLIVAAMLSFSHGTILSRNNISEKMAMEIADQYVQSRLSPDEIKALEFEEIYYYDRSDQGLPKVYKINYKRMIRGIQSLNGVQLRVDADTGDVSTYRKSWSIDEDEIALIDTKPSISSSEAAKIITDYMTNEPTIGKDKADTVKIISSELYWKEDNNETVHLAWGIKFRDSTFAYDDYPAEAWIDAHSGEMLLFAYARD
;
A
#
# COMPACT_ATOMS: atom_id res chain seq x y z
N MET A 1 -13.67 1.20 -20.21
CA MET A 1 -13.36 -0.24 -20.09
C MET A 1 -11.86 -0.36 -19.87
N ASN A 2 -11.41 -0.16 -18.62
CA ASN A 2 -9.99 -0.10 -18.27
C ASN A 2 -9.61 -1.45 -17.63
N ARG A 3 -8.72 -2.21 -18.27
CA ARG A 3 -8.21 -3.48 -17.74
C ARG A 3 -6.90 -3.20 -17.02
N ASN A 4 -6.96 -3.03 -15.70
CA ASN A 4 -5.78 -3.01 -14.86
C ASN A 4 -5.10 -4.37 -14.93
N LYS A 5 -3.93 -4.44 -15.57
CA LYS A 5 -3.03 -5.59 -15.46
C LYS A 5 -2.14 -5.37 -14.24
N VAL A 6 -2.49 -6.05 -13.15
CA VAL A 6 -1.60 -6.22 -11.99
C VAL A 6 -0.62 -7.33 -12.36
N MET A 7 0.68 -7.02 -12.40
CA MET A 7 1.73 -8.03 -12.55
C MET A 7 2.58 -8.02 -11.28
N ILE A 8 2.41 -9.05 -10.47
CA ILE A 8 3.22 -9.30 -9.27
C ILE A 8 4.59 -9.77 -9.75
N VAL A 9 5.62 -8.93 -9.61
CA VAL A 9 7.01 -9.33 -9.85
C VAL A 9 7.62 -9.67 -8.50
N ALA A 10 7.86 -10.97 -8.29
CA ALA A 10 8.56 -11.49 -7.13
C ALA A 10 9.99 -10.96 -7.09
N GLY A 11 10.38 -10.37 -5.96
CA GLY A 11 11.71 -9.82 -5.73
C GLY A 11 12.79 -10.91 -5.71
N ILE A 12 13.85 -10.67 -6.48
CA ILE A 12 15.19 -11.22 -6.22
C ILE A 12 16.17 -10.08 -6.46
N LEU A 13 16.69 -9.51 -5.37
CA LEU A 13 17.75 -8.52 -5.38
C LEU A 13 19.09 -9.24 -5.22
N LEU A 14 19.88 -9.30 -6.29
CA LEU A 14 21.34 -9.33 -6.21
C LEU A 14 21.87 -8.95 -7.59
N PHE A 15 22.60 -7.84 -7.73
CA PHE A 15 23.80 -7.77 -8.59
C PHE A 15 24.56 -6.45 -8.38
N LEU A 16 25.88 -6.58 -8.48
CA LEU A 16 26.90 -5.56 -8.28
C LEU A 16 26.76 -4.35 -9.22
N ILE A 17 27.10 -3.18 -8.68
CA ILE A 17 27.30 -1.92 -9.40
C ILE A 17 28.50 -2.05 -10.34
N VAL A 18 28.28 -1.83 -11.64
CA VAL A 18 29.31 -1.31 -12.55
C VAL A 18 28.75 -0.07 -13.22
N ALA A 19 29.33 1.08 -12.86
CA ALA A 19 29.06 2.36 -13.51
C ALA A 19 29.67 2.36 -14.92
N ALA A 20 28.87 2.68 -15.93
CA ALA A 20 29.36 3.11 -17.23
C ALA A 20 28.45 4.21 -17.78
N MET A 21 28.83 5.47 -17.56
CA MET A 21 28.40 6.57 -18.42
C MET A 21 29.11 6.45 -19.76
N LEU A 22 28.37 6.34 -20.87
CA LEU A 22 28.88 6.70 -22.20
C LEU A 22 27.77 7.33 -23.04
N SER A 23 27.96 8.61 -23.36
CA SER A 23 27.21 9.35 -24.37
C SER A 23 27.48 8.82 -25.78
N PHE A 24 26.45 8.73 -26.61
CA PHE A 24 26.57 8.83 -28.07
C PHE A 24 25.37 9.57 -28.66
N SER A 25 25.62 10.40 -29.68
CA SER A 25 24.62 11.20 -30.37
C SER A 25 24.51 10.84 -31.86
N HIS A 26 23.35 11.22 -32.42
CA HIS A 26 22.93 11.40 -33.84
C HIS A 26 22.24 10.26 -34.59
N GLY A 27 20.93 10.47 -34.87
CA GLY A 27 20.18 9.86 -35.98
C GLY A 27 18.63 9.80 -35.81
N THR A 28 17.92 10.83 -36.31
CA THR A 28 16.53 10.82 -36.88
C THR A 28 15.27 10.55 -36.01
N ILE A 29 14.65 11.65 -35.53
CA ILE A 29 13.20 12.01 -35.38
C ILE A 29 12.19 10.95 -35.93
N LEU A 30 11.21 10.34 -35.25
CA LEU A 30 10.50 10.49 -33.95
C LEU A 30 10.27 9.09 -33.34
N SER A 31 11.04 8.70 -32.34
CA SER A 31 10.57 7.72 -31.35
C SER A 31 10.26 8.51 -30.10
N ARG A 32 9.01 8.55 -29.65
CA ARG A 32 8.66 9.22 -28.38
C ARG A 32 9.38 8.46 -27.27
N ASN A 33 10.46 9.06 -26.76
CA ASN A 33 11.40 8.47 -25.81
C ASN A 33 10.79 8.42 -24.40
N ASN A 34 9.64 7.78 -24.23
CA ASN A 34 9.13 7.52 -22.89
C ASN A 34 9.97 6.40 -22.28
N ILE A 35 10.45 6.62 -21.06
CA ILE A 35 11.10 5.57 -20.30
C ILE A 35 10.09 4.44 -20.02
N SER A 36 10.59 3.22 -19.98
CA SER A 36 9.77 2.05 -19.64
C SER A 36 9.45 2.03 -18.15
N GLU A 37 8.41 1.29 -17.75
CA GLU A 37 8.08 1.02 -16.35
C GLU A 37 9.29 0.45 -15.58
N LYS A 38 10.03 -0.47 -16.22
CA LYS A 38 11.26 -1.04 -15.65
C LYS A 38 12.33 0.03 -15.40
N MET A 39 12.55 0.93 -16.36
CA MET A 39 13.51 2.02 -16.19
C MET A 39 13.05 2.99 -15.10
N ALA A 40 11.75 3.28 -15.01
CA ALA A 40 11.20 4.10 -13.95
C ALA A 40 11.40 3.46 -12.56
N MET A 41 11.27 2.13 -12.46
CA MET A 41 11.59 1.38 -11.24
C MET A 41 13.08 1.44 -10.89
N GLU A 42 13.98 1.28 -11.85
CA GLU A 42 15.42 1.39 -11.61
C GLU A 42 15.82 2.80 -11.12
N ILE A 43 15.22 3.84 -11.71
CA ILE A 43 15.40 5.23 -11.26
C ILE A 43 14.84 5.42 -9.85
N ALA A 44 13.65 4.88 -9.58
CA ALA A 44 13.01 4.96 -8.27
C ALA A 44 13.86 4.30 -7.19
N ASP A 45 14.35 3.09 -7.43
CA ASP A 45 15.21 2.33 -6.51
C ASP A 45 16.50 3.11 -6.21
N GLN A 46 17.17 3.63 -7.24
CA GLN A 46 18.37 4.46 -7.07
C GLN A 46 18.08 5.72 -6.26
N TYR A 47 16.96 6.39 -6.53
CA TYR A 47 16.57 7.59 -5.81
C TYR A 47 16.29 7.30 -4.34
N VAL A 48 15.53 6.23 -4.04
CA VAL A 48 15.23 5.80 -2.67
C VAL A 48 16.52 5.43 -1.92
N GLN A 49 17.42 4.67 -2.54
CA GLN A 49 18.71 4.30 -1.95
C GLN A 49 19.59 5.52 -1.63
N SER A 50 19.51 6.59 -2.42
CA SER A 50 20.26 7.83 -2.16
C SER A 50 19.71 8.67 -1.00
N ARG A 51 18.48 8.40 -0.55
CA ARG A 51 17.75 9.20 0.45
C ARG A 51 17.62 8.54 1.83
N LEU A 52 17.80 7.23 1.89
CA LEU A 52 17.52 6.43 3.07
C LEU A 52 18.78 5.79 3.63
N SER A 53 18.78 5.51 4.93
CA SER A 53 19.83 4.72 5.55
C SER A 53 19.73 3.25 5.11
N PRO A 54 20.81 2.45 5.25
CA PRO A 54 20.77 1.02 4.94
C PRO A 54 19.70 0.24 5.70
N ASP A 55 19.43 0.59 6.95
CA ASP A 55 18.40 -0.09 7.75
C ASP A 55 16.99 0.32 7.30
N GLU A 56 16.83 1.58 6.90
CA GLU A 56 15.56 2.04 6.34
C GLU A 56 15.24 1.36 5.00
N ILE A 57 16.26 1.11 4.18
CA ILE A 57 16.10 0.38 2.90
C ILE A 57 15.69 -1.06 3.14
N LYS A 58 16.24 -1.75 4.15
CA LYS A 58 15.85 -3.12 4.50
C LYS A 58 14.40 -3.22 4.97
N ALA A 59 13.87 -2.15 5.54
CA ALA A 59 12.48 -2.07 5.96
C ALA A 59 11.53 -1.72 4.82
N LEU A 60 11.98 -1.57 3.57
CA LEU A 60 11.11 -1.29 2.43
C LEU A 60 10.91 -2.52 1.54
N GLU A 61 9.66 -2.70 1.11
CA GLU A 61 9.31 -3.62 0.04
C GLU A 61 8.57 -2.85 -1.06
N PHE A 62 8.83 -3.21 -2.32
CA PHE A 62 8.03 -2.69 -3.43
C PHE A 62 6.57 -3.11 -3.27
N GLU A 63 5.65 -2.14 -3.42
CA GLU A 63 4.21 -2.38 -3.32
C GLU A 63 3.58 -2.39 -4.70
N GLU A 64 3.68 -1.28 -5.42
CA GLU A 64 3.06 -1.14 -6.73
C GLU A 64 3.69 -0.03 -7.57
N ILE A 65 3.52 -0.16 -8.89
CA ILE A 65 3.73 0.90 -9.87
C ILE A 65 2.47 1.01 -10.72
N TYR A 66 2.06 2.25 -10.96
CA TYR A 66 1.04 2.55 -11.95
C TYR A 66 1.31 3.91 -12.56
N TYR A 67 0.61 4.26 -13.63
CA TYR A 67 0.84 5.52 -14.33
C TYR A 67 -0.45 6.26 -14.65
N TYR A 68 -0.33 7.57 -14.80
CA TYR A 68 -1.39 8.39 -15.36
C TYR A 68 -1.17 8.53 -16.86
N ASP A 69 -2.20 8.21 -17.65
CA ASP A 69 -2.18 8.36 -19.09
C ASP A 69 -2.05 9.82 -19.53
N ARG A 70 -1.35 10.02 -20.63
CA ARG A 70 -1.57 11.18 -21.49
C ARG A 70 -2.94 11.04 -22.14
N SER A 71 -3.79 12.05 -21.92
CA SER A 71 -5.20 12.10 -22.34
C SER A 71 -5.46 11.80 -23.83
N ASP A 72 -4.43 11.85 -24.67
CA ASP A 72 -4.52 11.73 -26.12
C ASP A 72 -3.78 10.52 -26.72
N GLN A 73 -3.01 9.75 -25.95
CA GLN A 73 -2.11 8.72 -26.54
C GLN A 73 -2.05 7.38 -25.79
N GLY A 74 -2.66 7.26 -24.61
CA GLY A 74 -2.53 6.03 -23.79
C GLY A 74 -1.09 5.71 -23.39
N LEU A 75 -0.21 6.72 -23.41
CA LEU A 75 1.18 6.63 -23.00
C LEU A 75 1.32 7.15 -21.56
N PRO A 76 2.19 6.55 -20.74
CA PRO A 76 2.50 7.06 -19.42
C PRO A 76 2.96 8.51 -19.47
N LYS A 77 2.34 9.39 -18.68
CA LYS A 77 2.83 10.74 -18.41
C LYS A 77 3.77 10.74 -17.22
N VAL A 78 3.37 10.05 -16.17
CA VAL A 78 4.09 9.94 -14.90
C VAL A 78 3.88 8.54 -14.37
N TYR A 79 4.96 7.88 -13.97
CA TYR A 79 4.90 6.67 -13.16
C TYR A 79 4.85 7.08 -11.69
N LYS A 80 3.91 6.50 -10.95
CA LYS A 80 3.84 6.59 -9.51
C LYS A 80 4.26 5.24 -8.93
N ILE A 81 5.26 5.28 -8.05
CA ILE A 81 5.86 4.11 -7.43
C ILE A 81 5.64 4.20 -5.93
N ASN A 82 5.15 3.13 -5.34
CA ASN A 82 4.93 2.99 -3.91
C ASN A 82 5.80 1.86 -3.35
N TYR A 83 6.41 2.11 -2.20
CA TYR A 83 7.08 1.13 -1.36
C TYR A 83 6.38 1.12 0.00
N LYS A 84 6.01 -0.07 0.47
CA LYS A 84 5.47 -0.28 1.81
C LYS A 84 6.61 -0.42 2.81
N ARG A 85 6.42 0.09 4.03
CA ARG A 85 7.34 -0.14 5.14
C ARG A 85 6.95 -1.42 5.87
N MET A 86 7.92 -2.30 6.08
CA MET A 86 7.81 -3.55 6.83
C MET A 86 8.59 -3.39 8.14
N ILE A 87 7.91 -3.57 9.27
CA ILE A 87 8.52 -3.53 10.60
C ILE A 87 8.29 -4.89 11.24
N ARG A 88 9.38 -5.60 11.58
CA ARG A 88 9.32 -6.97 12.13
C ARG A 88 8.49 -7.94 11.27
N GLY A 89 8.53 -7.77 9.94
CA GLY A 89 7.80 -8.60 8.98
C GLY A 89 6.31 -8.28 8.80
N ILE A 90 5.82 -7.22 9.44
CA ILE A 90 4.42 -6.77 9.37
C ILE A 90 4.37 -5.40 8.68
N GLN A 91 3.40 -5.21 7.80
CA GLN A 91 3.27 -3.97 7.04
C GLN A 91 2.82 -2.81 7.94
N SER A 92 3.43 -1.65 7.78
CA SER A 92 2.92 -0.38 8.31
C SER A 92 2.04 0.29 7.26
N LEU A 93 1.07 1.09 7.71
CA LEU A 93 0.25 1.95 6.83
C LEU A 93 1.02 3.13 6.22
N ASN A 94 2.30 3.22 6.51
CA ASN A 94 3.19 4.28 6.10
C ASN A 94 4.35 3.71 5.25
N GLY A 95 5.03 4.55 4.48
CA GLY A 95 5.93 4.07 3.42
C GLY A 95 6.61 5.18 2.65
N VAL A 96 7.06 4.86 1.44
CA VAL A 96 7.70 5.79 0.51
C VAL A 96 6.94 5.80 -0.80
N GLN A 97 6.66 7.01 -1.30
CA GLN A 97 6.01 7.22 -2.57
C GLN A 97 6.83 8.22 -3.39
N LEU A 98 7.01 7.95 -4.67
CA LEU A 98 7.60 8.91 -5.57
C LEU A 98 6.96 8.87 -6.96
N ARG A 99 7.26 9.90 -7.74
CA ARG A 99 6.77 10.07 -9.11
C ARG A 99 7.93 10.31 -10.05
N VAL A 100 7.99 9.54 -11.12
CA VAL A 100 9.00 9.65 -12.19
C VAL A 100 8.32 10.14 -13.45
N ASP A 101 8.82 11.24 -14.01
CA ASP A 101 8.36 11.75 -15.30
C ASP A 101 8.70 10.74 -16.40
N ALA A 102 7.70 10.40 -17.22
CA ALA A 102 7.88 9.35 -18.21
C ALA A 102 8.73 9.78 -19.41
N ASP A 103 8.88 11.08 -19.68
CA ASP A 103 9.68 11.57 -20.81
C ASP A 103 11.14 11.79 -20.43
N THR A 104 11.37 12.30 -19.22
CA THR A 104 12.72 12.69 -18.81
C THR A 104 13.38 11.68 -17.88
N GLY A 105 12.58 10.88 -17.18
CA GLY A 105 13.06 10.04 -16.08
C GLY A 105 13.36 10.82 -14.81
N ASP A 106 13.02 12.10 -14.73
CA ASP A 106 13.25 12.89 -13.52
C ASP A 106 12.26 12.51 -12.41
N VAL A 107 12.76 12.48 -11.16
CA VAL A 107 11.89 12.33 -9.99
C VAL A 107 11.25 13.68 -9.67
N SER A 108 9.95 13.78 -9.94
CA SER A 108 9.15 15.02 -9.77
C SER A 108 8.55 15.17 -8.37
N THR A 109 8.42 14.09 -7.61
CA THR A 109 7.91 14.11 -6.23
C THR A 109 8.52 12.96 -5.45
N TYR A 110 8.87 13.20 -4.19
CA TYR A 110 9.25 12.18 -3.23
C TYR A 110 8.56 12.48 -1.89
N ARG A 111 7.91 11.48 -1.32
CA ARG A 111 7.28 11.54 -0.01
C ARG A 111 7.68 10.31 0.78
N LYS A 112 8.33 10.53 1.92
CA LYS A 112 8.51 9.54 2.98
C LYS A 112 7.58 9.93 4.12
N SER A 113 6.70 9.02 4.53
CA SER A 113 5.86 9.21 5.71
C SER A 113 6.15 8.05 6.65
N TRP A 114 7.04 8.27 7.60
CA TRP A 114 7.36 7.34 8.66
C TRP A 114 7.04 8.07 9.95
N SER A 115 5.95 7.68 10.61
CA SER A 115 5.48 8.30 11.87
C SER A 115 5.79 7.41 13.07
N ILE A 116 5.66 6.09 12.87
CA ILE A 116 5.73 5.12 13.95
C ILE A 116 7.17 4.94 14.47
N ASP A 117 7.31 5.08 15.79
CA ASP A 117 8.50 4.73 16.56
C ASP A 117 8.67 3.20 16.64
N GLU A 118 9.84 2.70 16.25
CA GLU A 118 10.14 1.27 16.28
C GLU A 118 10.45 0.76 17.69
N ASP A 119 10.86 1.64 18.62
CA ASP A 119 11.10 1.28 20.02
C ASP A 119 9.79 0.89 20.72
N GLU A 120 8.68 1.56 20.39
CA GLU A 120 7.35 1.19 20.86
C GLU A 120 6.89 -0.15 20.29
N ILE A 121 7.09 -0.35 18.97
CA ILE A 121 6.77 -1.62 18.29
C ILE A 121 7.55 -2.79 18.89
N ALA A 122 8.79 -2.59 19.33
CA ALA A 122 9.62 -3.64 19.91
C ALA A 122 8.98 -4.27 21.16
N LEU A 123 8.09 -3.54 21.85
CA LEU A 123 7.40 -3.99 23.06
C LEU A 123 6.10 -4.76 22.78
N ILE A 124 5.56 -4.68 21.57
CA ILE A 124 4.30 -5.34 21.18
C ILE A 124 4.58 -6.74 20.64
N ASP A 125 3.78 -7.74 21.02
CA ASP A 125 3.91 -9.09 20.46
C ASP A 125 3.43 -9.10 18.99
N THR A 126 4.25 -9.61 18.08
CA THR A 126 3.87 -9.75 16.66
C THR A 126 2.87 -10.89 16.42
N LYS A 127 2.68 -11.78 17.41
CA LYS A 127 1.72 -12.86 17.33
C LYS A 127 0.37 -12.38 17.86
N PRO A 128 -0.67 -12.32 17.02
CA PRO A 128 -1.98 -11.84 17.46
C PRO A 128 -2.59 -12.80 18.49
N SER A 129 -3.29 -12.25 19.48
CA SER A 129 -4.02 -13.04 20.48
C SER A 129 -5.39 -13.51 19.98
N ILE A 130 -5.96 -12.78 19.01
CA ILE A 130 -7.19 -13.17 18.31
C ILE A 130 -6.90 -13.49 16.85
N SER A 131 -7.62 -14.46 16.30
CA SER A 131 -7.57 -14.80 14.89
C SER A 131 -8.27 -13.77 14.00
N SER A 132 -7.91 -13.76 12.72
CA SER A 132 -8.63 -12.99 11.70
C SER A 132 -10.13 -13.30 11.67
N SER A 133 -10.54 -14.54 11.94
CA SER A 133 -11.96 -14.92 11.98
C SER A 133 -12.69 -14.37 13.20
N GLU A 134 -12.02 -14.29 14.35
CA GLU A 134 -12.57 -13.66 15.55
C GLU A 134 -12.72 -12.15 15.34
N ALA A 135 -11.71 -11.50 14.74
CA ALA A 135 -11.80 -10.09 14.34
C ALA A 135 -12.96 -9.82 13.36
N ALA A 136 -13.17 -10.70 12.37
CA ALA A 136 -14.31 -10.59 11.45
C ALA A 136 -15.67 -10.77 12.17
N LYS A 137 -15.73 -11.63 13.20
CA LYS A 137 -16.94 -11.82 14.00
C LYS A 137 -17.28 -10.58 14.83
N ILE A 138 -16.27 -9.88 15.35
CA ILE A 138 -16.46 -8.61 16.09
C ILE A 138 -17.18 -7.58 15.21
N ILE A 139 -16.87 -7.53 13.91
CA ILE A 139 -17.57 -6.67 12.94
C ILE A 139 -19.05 -7.04 12.83
N THR A 140 -19.37 -8.33 12.63
CA THR A 140 -20.77 -8.77 12.49
C THR A 140 -21.57 -8.59 13.78
N ASP A 141 -20.92 -8.81 14.93
CA ASP A 141 -21.53 -8.62 16.24
C ASP A 141 -21.81 -7.12 16.48
N TYR A 142 -20.87 -6.23 16.12
CA TYR A 142 -21.08 -4.77 16.17
C TYR A 142 -22.25 -4.34 15.27
N MET A 143 -22.22 -4.71 13.99
CA MET A 143 -23.27 -4.36 13.01
C MET A 143 -24.66 -4.86 13.44
N THR A 144 -24.74 -6.06 14.04
CA THR A 144 -25.99 -6.63 14.55
C THR A 144 -26.61 -5.75 15.64
N ASN A 145 -25.77 -5.14 16.49
CA ASN A 145 -26.18 -4.37 17.64
C ASN A 145 -26.30 -2.85 17.36
N GLU A 146 -25.79 -2.37 16.23
CA GLU A 146 -25.89 -0.96 15.82
C GLU A 146 -27.29 -0.68 15.22
N PRO A 147 -28.13 0.16 15.86
CA PRO A 147 -29.52 0.35 15.43
C PRO A 147 -29.71 0.88 14.00
N THR A 148 -28.74 1.62 13.45
CA THR A 148 -28.80 2.14 12.07
C THR A 148 -28.42 1.12 11.01
N ILE A 149 -27.71 0.05 11.39
CA ILE A 149 -27.23 -0.99 10.49
C ILE A 149 -28.12 -2.23 10.59
N GLY A 150 -28.22 -2.80 11.79
CA GLY A 150 -29.06 -3.94 12.11
C GLY A 150 -28.57 -5.30 11.58
N LYS A 151 -29.20 -6.34 12.13
CA LYS A 151 -28.88 -7.75 11.85
C LYS A 151 -28.97 -8.13 10.37
N ASP A 152 -29.95 -7.60 9.63
CA ASP A 152 -30.18 -7.97 8.24
C ASP A 152 -28.97 -7.65 7.34
N LYS A 153 -28.31 -6.51 7.58
CA LYS A 153 -27.05 -6.17 6.89
C LYS A 153 -25.90 -7.06 7.40
N ALA A 154 -25.77 -7.19 8.73
CA ALA A 154 -24.72 -7.98 9.38
C ALA A 154 -24.65 -9.44 8.90
N ASP A 155 -25.80 -10.10 8.72
CA ASP A 155 -25.89 -11.50 8.27
C ASP A 155 -25.43 -11.71 6.82
N THR A 156 -25.26 -10.63 6.06
CA THR A 156 -24.83 -10.67 4.65
C THR A 156 -23.38 -10.22 4.44
N VAL A 157 -22.64 -9.97 5.52
CA VAL A 157 -21.24 -9.56 5.48
C VAL A 157 -20.38 -10.60 4.78
N LYS A 158 -19.57 -10.12 3.84
CA LYS A 158 -18.55 -10.87 3.11
C LYS A 158 -17.23 -10.17 3.30
N ILE A 159 -16.29 -10.88 3.90
CA ILE A 159 -14.91 -10.43 4.05
C ILE A 159 -14.21 -10.52 2.68
N ILE A 160 -13.60 -9.41 2.27
CA ILE A 160 -12.82 -9.31 1.03
C ILE A 160 -11.35 -9.56 1.33
N SER A 161 -10.83 -8.93 2.38
CA SER A 161 -9.45 -9.13 2.84
C SER A 161 -9.38 -8.95 4.36
N SER A 162 -8.40 -9.59 4.98
CA SER A 162 -8.06 -9.44 6.39
C SER A 162 -6.58 -9.70 6.57
N GLU A 163 -5.82 -8.65 6.85
CA GLU A 163 -4.36 -8.68 6.94
C GLU A 163 -3.89 -7.95 8.20
N LEU A 164 -2.71 -8.31 8.71
CA LEU A 164 -2.12 -7.65 9.88
C LEU A 164 -1.32 -6.42 9.46
N TYR A 165 -1.49 -5.34 10.22
CA TYR A 165 -0.73 -4.13 10.06
C TYR A 165 -0.30 -3.52 11.40
N TRP A 166 0.77 -2.74 11.35
CA TRP A 166 1.04 -1.71 12.34
C TRP A 166 0.16 -0.50 12.04
N LYS A 167 -0.75 -0.20 12.98
CA LYS A 167 -1.69 0.92 12.90
C LYS A 167 -1.48 1.85 14.08
N GLU A 168 -1.28 3.13 13.77
CA GLU A 168 -1.32 4.22 14.74
C GLU A 168 -2.78 4.68 14.93
N ASP A 169 -3.18 4.93 16.17
CA ASP A 169 -4.47 5.51 16.51
C ASP A 169 -4.38 7.05 16.57
N ASN A 170 -5.48 7.73 16.94
CA ASN A 170 -5.50 9.19 17.02
C ASN A 170 -4.69 9.75 18.21
N ASN A 171 -4.26 8.91 19.14
CA ASN A 171 -3.43 9.25 20.29
C ASN A 171 -1.96 8.89 20.06
N GLU A 172 -1.56 8.66 18.80
CA GLU A 172 -0.21 8.25 18.42
C GLU A 172 0.21 6.89 19.03
N THR A 173 -0.74 6.10 19.54
CA THR A 173 -0.49 4.76 20.07
C THR A 173 -0.47 3.75 18.93
N VAL A 174 0.56 2.90 18.93
CA VAL A 174 0.73 1.87 17.91
C VAL A 174 0.07 0.57 18.34
N HIS A 175 -0.70 -0.01 17.42
CA HIS A 175 -1.38 -1.28 17.58
C HIS A 175 -0.92 -2.27 16.51
N LEU A 176 -0.81 -3.54 16.88
CA LEU A 176 -0.94 -4.63 15.91
C LEU A 176 -2.43 -4.81 15.65
N ALA A 177 -2.88 -4.64 14.41
CA ALA A 177 -4.30 -4.63 14.08
C ALA A 177 -4.63 -5.48 12.85
N TRP A 178 -5.78 -6.14 12.88
CA TRP A 178 -6.43 -6.70 11.71
C TRP A 178 -7.10 -5.59 10.93
N GLY A 179 -6.58 -5.30 9.73
CA GLY A 179 -7.22 -4.43 8.74
C GLY A 179 -8.15 -5.26 7.86
N ILE A 180 -9.46 -5.06 8.00
CA ILE A 180 -10.49 -5.89 7.36
C ILE A 180 -11.29 -5.04 6.37
N LYS A 181 -11.29 -5.47 5.11
CA LYS A 181 -12.19 -4.93 4.08
C LYS A 181 -13.37 -5.87 3.89
N PHE A 182 -14.57 -5.33 3.89
CA PHE A 182 -15.79 -6.13 3.77
C PHE A 182 -16.90 -5.39 3.03
N ARG A 183 -17.91 -6.14 2.61
CA ARG A 183 -19.16 -5.64 2.04
C ARG A 183 -20.32 -6.44 2.59
N ASP A 184 -21.48 -5.83 2.69
CA ASP A 184 -22.76 -6.53 2.88
C ASP A 184 -23.64 -6.43 1.62
N SER A 185 -24.88 -6.87 1.73
CA SER A 185 -25.86 -6.89 0.64
C SER A 185 -26.23 -5.52 0.07
N THR A 186 -25.92 -4.41 0.76
CA THR A 186 -26.23 -3.05 0.32
C THR A 186 -25.19 -2.47 -0.66
N PHE A 187 -24.02 -3.08 -0.75
CA PHE A 187 -22.94 -2.63 -1.64
C PHE A 187 -23.20 -3.11 -3.08
N ALA A 188 -23.14 -2.18 -4.03
CA ALA A 188 -23.02 -2.53 -5.43
C ALA A 188 -21.65 -3.17 -5.73
N TYR A 189 -21.52 -3.82 -6.88
CA TYR A 189 -20.29 -4.51 -7.26
C TYR A 189 -19.06 -3.57 -7.34
N ASP A 190 -19.26 -2.36 -7.88
CA ASP A 190 -18.22 -1.34 -8.08
C ASP A 190 -18.03 -0.41 -6.88
N ASP A 191 -18.80 -0.60 -5.80
CA ASP A 191 -18.68 0.23 -4.61
C ASP A 191 -17.37 -0.01 -3.88
N TYR A 192 -16.78 1.05 -3.32
CA TYR A 192 -15.63 0.88 -2.43
C TYR A 192 -16.06 0.08 -1.18
N PRO A 193 -15.32 -0.96 -0.78
CA PRO A 193 -15.67 -1.76 0.40
C PRO A 193 -15.62 -0.92 1.68
N ALA A 194 -16.39 -1.34 2.69
CA ALA A 194 -16.22 -0.85 4.05
C ALA A 194 -14.90 -1.37 4.64
N GLU A 195 -14.44 -0.69 5.68
CA GLU A 195 -13.17 -0.98 6.33
C GLU A 195 -13.31 -0.94 7.84
N ALA A 196 -12.73 -1.91 8.52
CA ALA A 196 -12.64 -1.94 9.97
C ALA A 196 -11.22 -2.30 10.42
N TRP A 197 -10.83 -1.75 11.56
CA TRP A 197 -9.55 -2.01 12.20
C TRP A 197 -9.81 -2.57 13.59
N ILE A 198 -9.34 -3.78 13.85
CA ILE A 198 -9.51 -4.46 15.13
C ILE A 198 -8.13 -4.71 15.74
N ASP A 199 -7.91 -4.28 16.98
CA ASP A 199 -6.69 -4.61 17.72
C ASP A 199 -6.54 -6.14 17.82
N ALA A 200 -5.39 -6.64 17.40
CA ALA A 200 -5.15 -8.05 17.22
C ALA A 200 -4.88 -8.80 18.55
N HIS A 201 -4.77 -8.08 19.66
CA HIS A 201 -4.62 -8.65 20.99
C HIS A 201 -5.88 -8.52 21.84
N SER A 202 -6.49 -7.34 21.87
CA SER A 202 -7.65 -7.03 22.72
C SER A 202 -8.98 -7.31 22.04
N GLY A 203 -9.04 -7.29 20.71
CA GLY A 203 -10.29 -7.30 19.95
C GLY A 203 -11.04 -5.96 19.96
N GLU A 204 -10.41 -4.89 20.44
CA GLU A 204 -10.99 -3.55 20.39
C GLU A 204 -11.16 -3.06 18.94
N MET A 205 -12.31 -2.45 18.65
CA MET A 205 -12.56 -1.83 17.35
C MET A 205 -11.94 -0.43 17.30
N LEU A 206 -10.79 -0.31 16.65
CA LEU A 206 -10.01 0.93 16.51
C LEU A 206 -10.60 1.90 15.47
N LEU A 207 -11.26 1.36 14.44
CA LEU A 207 -11.96 2.14 13.43
C LEU A 207 -13.05 1.28 12.80
N PHE A 208 -14.19 1.93 12.52
CA PHE A 208 -15.26 1.36 11.70
C PHE A 208 -15.71 2.39 10.65
N ALA A 209 -15.21 2.22 9.42
CA ALA A 209 -15.51 3.08 8.29
C ALA A 209 -16.56 2.43 7.40
N TYR A 210 -17.82 2.76 7.66
CA TYR A 210 -18.99 2.20 6.99
C TYR A 210 -19.92 3.33 6.54
N ALA A 211 -20.03 3.55 5.23
CA ALA A 211 -20.76 4.67 4.64
C ALA A 211 -22.00 4.19 3.86
N ARG A 212 -22.86 3.40 4.52
CA ARG A 212 -24.13 2.88 3.97
C ARG A 212 -25.30 3.04 4.95
N ASP A 213 -25.16 4.03 5.83
CA ASP A 213 -26.16 4.49 6.79
C ASP A 213 -26.94 5.68 6.23
#